data_AF-A0A524I6B0-F1
#
_entry.id   AF-A0A524I6B0-F1
#
_cell.length_a   1.000
_cell.length_b   1.000
_cell.length_c   1.000
_cell.angle_alpha   90.00
_cell.angle_beta   90.00
_cell.angle_gamma   90.00
#
_symmetry.space_group_name_H-M   'P 1'
#
loop_
_entity.id
_entity.type
_entity.pdbx_description
1 polymer ?
#
loop_
_entity_poly.entity_id
_entity_poly.type
_entity_poly.pdbx_seq_one_letter_code
_entity_poly.pdbx_strand_id
1 'polypeptide(L)'
;MKRPWVSLWVVALIAGLSIAGCATPSKTQNAGKTLNQAKAAGAVYKAPFEYNAAEAYLKKADFQVEKGDTKAADSFAQEAQTYADKALEMSGGGAK
;
A
#
# COMPACT_ATOMS: atom_id res chain seq x y z
N MET A 1 13.24 -55.08 1.63
CA MET A 1 13.49 -53.83 2.39
C MET A 1 14.33 -52.89 1.53
N LYS A 2 13.71 -51.94 0.81
CA LYS A 2 14.42 -50.86 0.10
C LYS A 2 13.61 -49.57 0.26
N ARG A 3 14.30 -48.52 0.69
CA ARG A 3 13.84 -47.32 1.39
C ARG A 3 13.18 -46.32 0.41
N PRO A 4 11.91 -45.92 0.59
CA PRO A 4 11.31 -44.80 -0.15
C PRO A 4 11.26 -43.53 0.71
N TRP A 5 12.25 -43.28 1.57
CA TRP A 5 12.20 -42.13 2.50
C TRP A 5 12.85 -40.86 1.91
N VAL A 6 13.77 -40.99 0.95
CA VAL A 6 14.63 -39.86 0.57
C VAL A 6 13.96 -38.90 -0.45
N SER A 7 12.90 -39.32 -1.14
CA SER A 7 12.27 -38.50 -2.20
C SER A 7 11.25 -37.47 -1.71
N LEU A 8 10.88 -37.45 -0.43
CA LEU A 8 9.79 -36.58 0.08
C LEU A 8 10.26 -35.19 0.55
N TRP A 9 11.57 -34.91 0.55
CA TRP A 9 12.11 -33.65 1.10
C TRP A 9 12.39 -32.55 0.05
N VAL A 10 12.43 -32.88 -1.24
CA VAL A 10 12.83 -31.90 -2.29
C VAL A 10 11.67 -30.98 -2.69
N VAL A 11 10.41 -31.43 -2.59
CA VAL A 11 9.24 -30.63 -3.00
C VAL A 11 8.85 -29.59 -1.94
N ALA A 12 9.23 -29.77 -0.68
CA ALA A 12 8.92 -28.83 0.40
C ALA A 12 9.78 -27.54 0.39
N LEU A 13 10.87 -27.51 -0.37
CA LEU A 13 11.84 -26.40 -0.35
C LEU A 13 11.56 -25.28 -1.36
N ILE A 14 10.65 -25.48 -2.31
CA ILE A 14 10.41 -24.51 -3.41
C ILE A 14 9.24 -23.54 -3.11
N ALA A 15 8.42 -23.82 -2.09
CA ALA A 15 7.25 -22.99 -1.77
C ALA A 15 7.53 -21.80 -0.82
N GLY A 16 8.77 -21.62 -0.35
CA GLY A 16 9.10 -20.63 0.69
C GLY A 16 9.58 -19.26 0.21
N LEU A 17 9.83 -19.06 -1.09
CA LEU A 17 10.61 -17.92 -1.60
C LEU A 17 9.78 -16.84 -2.34
N SER A 18 8.55 -16.57 -1.91
CA SER A 18 7.73 -15.50 -2.53
C SER A 18 7.25 -14.41 -1.58
N ILE A 19 7.73 -14.38 -0.33
CA ILE A 19 7.46 -13.27 0.59
C ILE A 19 8.64 -12.29 0.60
N ALA A 20 9.11 -11.90 -0.59
CA ALA A 20 9.81 -10.62 -0.75
C ALA A 20 8.79 -9.48 -0.73
N GLY A 21 7.92 -9.46 0.29
CA GLY A 21 7.21 -8.26 0.68
C GLY A 21 8.22 -7.42 1.42
N CYS A 22 8.98 -6.60 0.70
CA CYS A 22 9.70 -5.49 1.31
C CYS A 22 8.66 -4.77 2.20
N ALA A 23 8.87 -4.77 3.52
CA ALA A 23 7.86 -4.35 4.48
C ALA A 23 7.37 -2.94 4.09
N THR A 24 6.18 -2.87 3.48
CA THR A 24 5.61 -1.61 3.04
C THR A 24 5.42 -0.75 4.28
N PRO A 25 5.95 0.48 4.32
CA PRO A 25 5.88 1.32 5.51
C PRO A 25 4.44 1.46 5.98
N SER A 26 4.20 1.36 7.28
CA SER A 26 2.84 1.41 7.86
C SER A 26 2.04 2.65 7.43
N LYS A 27 2.73 3.76 7.15
CA LYS A 27 2.13 5.02 6.68
C LYS A 27 1.58 4.95 5.25
N THR A 28 2.29 4.32 4.31
CA THR A 28 1.76 4.16 2.93
C THR A 28 0.55 3.23 2.94
N GLN A 29 0.57 2.19 3.76
CA GLN A 29 -0.59 1.32 3.96
C GLN A 29 -1.81 2.08 4.52
N ASN A 30 -1.60 2.95 5.51
CA ASN A 30 -2.70 3.73 6.08
C ASN A 30 -3.30 4.71 5.06
N ALA A 31 -2.45 5.45 4.34
CA ALA A 31 -2.89 6.38 3.30
C ALA A 31 -3.63 5.66 2.17
N GLY A 32 -3.15 4.49 1.76
CA GLY A 32 -3.84 3.63 0.78
C GLY A 32 -5.21 3.16 1.27
N LYS A 33 -5.35 2.83 2.56
CA LYS A 33 -6.64 2.46 3.15
C LYS A 33 -7.63 3.63 3.12
N THR A 34 -7.22 4.82 3.56
CA THR A 34 -8.07 6.02 3.50
C THR A 34 -8.44 6.35 2.05
N LEU A 35 -7.50 6.27 1.11
CA LEU A 35 -7.78 6.55 -0.30
C LEU A 35 -8.81 5.59 -0.88
N ASN A 36 -8.75 4.30 -0.51
CA ASN A 36 -9.77 3.32 -0.90
C ASN A 36 -11.15 3.63 -0.30
N GLN A 37 -11.21 4.11 0.94
CA GLN A 37 -12.45 4.59 1.54
C GLN A 37 -12.99 5.81 0.79
N ALA A 38 -12.12 6.77 0.46
CA ALA A 38 -12.48 7.96 -0.32
C ALA A 38 -13.03 7.56 -1.69
N LYS A 39 -12.37 6.60 -2.37
CA LYS A 39 -12.84 6.04 -3.64
C LYS A 39 -14.24 5.45 -3.50
N ALA A 40 -14.48 4.64 -2.47
CA ALA A 40 -15.79 4.03 -2.20
C ALA A 40 -16.89 5.08 -1.91
N ALA A 41 -16.52 6.22 -1.30
CA ALA A 41 -17.42 7.36 -1.08
C ALA A 41 -17.65 8.23 -2.34
N GLY A 42 -16.97 7.92 -3.44
CA GLY A 42 -17.09 8.62 -4.72
C GLY A 42 -16.12 9.79 -4.89
N ALA A 43 -15.01 9.83 -4.16
CA ALA A 43 -14.01 10.89 -4.27
C ALA A 43 -13.45 11.07 -5.68
N VAL A 44 -13.42 10.02 -6.50
CA VAL A 44 -13.02 10.11 -7.92
C VAL A 44 -13.84 11.17 -8.69
N TYR A 45 -15.10 11.39 -8.29
CA TYR A 45 -16.00 12.35 -8.93
C TYR A 45 -16.24 13.60 -8.08
N LYS A 46 -16.30 13.46 -6.75
CA LYS A 46 -16.62 14.54 -5.81
C LYS A 46 -15.40 15.36 -5.38
N ALA A 47 -14.23 14.73 -5.33
CA ALA A 47 -12.96 15.31 -4.90
C ALA A 47 -11.81 14.83 -5.80
N PRO A 48 -11.92 15.02 -7.14
CA PRO A 48 -10.99 14.41 -8.09
C PRO A 48 -9.55 14.92 -7.90
N PHE A 49 -9.38 16.18 -7.52
CA PHE A 49 -8.05 16.74 -7.31
C PHE A 49 -7.34 16.04 -6.15
N GLU A 50 -7.99 15.94 -5.00
CA GLU A 50 -7.43 15.35 -3.79
C GLU A 50 -7.25 13.85 -3.92
N TYR A 51 -8.19 13.15 -4.56
CA TYR A 51 -8.05 11.73 -4.85
C TYR A 51 -6.81 11.46 -5.73
N ASN A 52 -6.66 12.20 -6.84
CA ASN A 52 -5.52 12.01 -7.74
C ASN A 52 -4.20 12.45 -7.11
N ALA A 53 -4.20 13.51 -6.31
CA ALA A 53 -3.03 13.94 -5.55
C ALA A 53 -2.58 12.85 -4.57
N ALA A 54 -3.50 12.30 -3.77
CA ALA A 54 -3.20 11.22 -2.84
C ALA A 54 -2.63 9.99 -3.56
N GLU A 55 -3.21 9.59 -4.69
CA GLU A 55 -2.72 8.47 -5.50
C GLU A 55 -1.29 8.72 -6.04
N ALA A 56 -1.02 9.93 -6.52
CA ALA A 56 0.30 10.32 -7.02
C ALA A 56 1.36 10.31 -5.91
N TYR A 57 1.01 10.78 -4.72
CA TYR A 57 1.91 10.75 -3.57
C TYR A 57 2.17 9.34 -3.04
N LEU A 58 1.17 8.45 -3.04
CA LEU A 58 1.39 7.03 -2.72
C LEU A 58 2.38 6.39 -3.69
N LYS A 59 2.20 6.60 -5.00
CA LYS A 59 3.13 6.09 -6.02
C LYS A 59 4.55 6.62 -5.81
N LYS A 60 4.70 7.89 -5.43
CA LYS A 60 6.01 8.47 -5.08
C LYS A 60 6.59 7.83 -3.83
N ALA A 61 5.77 7.62 -2.80
CA ALA A 61 6.21 6.99 -1.55
C ALA A 61 6.72 5.56 -1.80
N ASP A 62 5.95 4.75 -2.54
CA ASP A 62 6.34 3.39 -2.92
C ASP A 62 7.66 3.39 -3.70
N PHE A 63 7.81 4.30 -4.67
CA PHE A 63 9.05 4.44 -5.42
C PHE A 63 10.26 4.79 -4.53
N GLN A 64 10.07 5.59 -3.49
CA GLN A 64 11.16 5.88 -2.54
C GLN A 64 11.47 4.69 -1.63
N VAL A 65 10.47 3.88 -1.26
CA VAL A 65 10.69 2.60 -0.56
C VAL A 65 11.53 1.66 -1.40
N GLU A 66 11.22 1.53 -2.69
CA GLU A 66 12.00 0.71 -3.64
C GLU A 66 13.44 1.19 -3.76
N LYS A 67 13.68 2.50 -3.60
CA LYS A 67 15.01 3.11 -3.58
C LYS A 67 15.72 3.01 -2.22
N GLY A 68 15.04 2.55 -1.18
CA GLY A 68 15.55 2.54 0.20
C GLY A 68 15.57 3.90 0.89
N ASP A 69 14.97 4.95 0.30
CA ASP A 69 14.83 6.28 0.93
C ASP A 69 13.55 6.33 1.77
N THR A 70 13.64 5.75 2.96
CA THR A 70 12.50 5.66 3.88
C THR A 70 12.04 7.02 4.41
N LYS A 71 12.91 8.02 4.45
CA LYS A 71 12.56 9.37 4.92
C LYS A 71 11.75 10.13 3.88
N ALA A 72 12.14 10.05 2.61
CA ALA A 72 11.36 10.61 1.51
C ALA A 72 10.04 9.84 1.36
N ALA A 73 10.06 8.51 1.48
CA ALA A 73 8.84 7.69 1.49
C ALA A 73 7.86 8.14 2.57
N ASP A 74 8.33 8.35 3.80
CA ASP A 74 7.51 8.82 4.91
C ASP A 74 6.89 10.20 4.66
N SER A 75 7.64 11.10 4.05
CA SER A 75 7.18 12.45 3.71
C SER A 75 6.06 12.40 2.67
N PHE A 76 6.26 11.64 1.60
CA PHE A 76 5.23 11.44 0.58
C PHE A 76 4.02 10.65 1.11
N ALA A 77 4.22 9.68 2.00
CA ALA A 77 3.12 8.96 2.64
C ALA A 77 2.25 9.89 3.50
N GLN A 78 2.86 10.87 4.17
CA GLN A 78 2.14 11.88 4.95
C GLN A 78 1.35 12.85 4.06
N GLU A 79 1.94 13.29 2.94
CA GLU A 79 1.21 14.08 1.95
C GLU A 79 0.04 13.29 1.36
N ALA A 80 0.28 12.02 1.00
CA ALA A 80 -0.76 11.11 0.53
C ALA A 80 -1.91 10.97 1.53
N GLN A 81 -1.60 10.77 2.81
CA GLN A 81 -2.59 10.69 3.88
C GLN A 81 -3.43 11.97 3.94
N THR A 82 -2.77 13.13 3.93
CA THR A 82 -3.44 14.44 4.02
C THR A 82 -4.45 14.64 2.88
N TYR A 83 -4.06 14.29 1.65
CA TYR A 83 -4.96 14.38 0.51
C TYR A 83 -6.05 13.30 0.54
N ALA A 84 -5.74 12.09 1.00
CA ALA A 84 -6.73 11.01 1.13
C ALA A 84 -7.81 11.36 2.16
N ASP A 85 -7.44 11.96 3.29
CA ASP A 85 -8.38 12.42 4.32
C ASP A 85 -9.29 13.52 3.78
N LYS A 86 -8.72 14.51 3.07
CA LYS A 86 -9.51 15.55 2.38
C LYS A 86 -10.46 14.96 1.33
N ALA A 87 -9.97 14.04 0.53
CA ALA A 87 -10.77 13.36 -0.49
C ALA A 87 -11.95 12.59 0.15
N LEU A 88 -11.71 11.93 1.29
CA LEU A 88 -12.74 11.24 2.06
C LEU A 88 -13.76 12.22 2.67
N GLU A 89 -13.29 13.32 3.26
CA GLU A 89 -14.15 14.37 3.81
C GLU A 89 -15.08 14.96 2.75
N MET A 90 -14.53 15.40 1.62
CA MET A 90 -15.29 15.99 0.51
C MET A 90 -16.20 15.00 -0.21
N SER A 91 -15.90 13.71 -0.15
CA SER A 91 -16.79 12.67 -0.70
C SER A 91 -17.96 12.32 0.23
N GLY A 92 -18.02 12.91 1.42
CA GLY A 92 -19.07 12.70 2.42
C GLY A 92 -18.77 11.56 3.39
N GLY A 93 -17.54 11.05 3.39
CA GLY A 93 -17.06 10.04 4.34
C GLY A 93 -16.40 10.61 5.60
N GLY A 94 -16.26 11.94 5.70
CA GLY A 94 -15.87 12.61 6.94
C GLY A 94 -17.07 12.68 7.88
N ALA A 95 -17.07 11.88 8.93
CA ALA A 95 -18.05 12.00 10.01
C ALA A 95 -18.00 13.44 10.58
N LYS A 96 -19.16 14.09 10.63
CA LYS A 96 -19.36 15.31 11.42
C LYS A 96 -19.39 14.97 12.90
#